data_AF-A0AAW2RX33-F1
#
_entry.id   AF-A0AAW2RX33-F1
#
_cell.length_a   1.000
_cell.length_b   1.000
_cell.length_c   1.000
_cell.angle_alpha   90.00
_cell.angle_beta   90.00
_cell.angle_gamma   90.00
#
_symmetry.space_group_name_H-M   'P 1'
#
loop_
_entity.id
_entity.type
_entity.pdbx_description
1 polymer ?
#
loop_
_entity_poly.entity_id
_entity_poly.type
_entity_poly.pdbx_seq_one_letter_code
_entity_poly.pdbx_strand_id
1 'polypeptide(L)'
;MGSEGPIPAVTIHVTGFKKFHGVAENPTETIVNNLQAYMNKRGLPKGLVLGSCKILETAGHGALVPLYQTLQCAVSQDANVPNSGRVIWVHFGVNSGATRFAIENQAVNEATFRCPDEMGWKPQKVPIVPADGGISRIREVSLLIFLMSLTFVKSLSLRCRSAT
;
A
#
# COMPACT_ATOMS: atom_id res chain seq x y z
N MET A 1 16.74 -6.70 -38.77
CA MET A 1 17.10 -7.17 -37.42
C MET A 1 16.64 -6.09 -36.44
N GLY A 2 15.41 -6.20 -35.91
CA GLY A 2 14.88 -5.20 -34.99
C GLY A 2 15.60 -5.30 -33.65
N SER A 3 16.32 -4.25 -33.26
CA SER A 3 16.82 -4.14 -31.90
C SER A 3 15.63 -3.84 -31.01
N GLU A 4 15.16 -4.82 -30.25
CA GLU A 4 14.31 -4.52 -29.10
C GLU A 4 15.11 -3.60 -28.18
N GLY A 5 14.68 -2.34 -28.09
CA GLY A 5 15.27 -1.37 -27.18
C GLY A 5 15.25 -1.88 -25.74
N PRO A 6 16.07 -1.32 -24.84
CA PRO A 6 16.13 -1.76 -23.45
C PRO A 6 14.74 -1.76 -22.81
N ILE A 7 14.35 -2.90 -22.22
CA ILE A 7 13.07 -3.07 -21.53
C ILE A 7 12.96 -1.97 -20.48
N PRO A 8 11.91 -1.12 -20.51
CA PRO A 8 11.73 -0.07 -19.53
C PRO A 8 11.61 -0.70 -18.14
N ALA A 9 12.40 -0.19 -17.20
CA ALA A 9 12.41 -0.68 -15.83
C ALA A 9 11.02 -0.51 -15.19
N VAL A 10 10.64 -1.43 -14.31
CA VAL A 10 9.45 -1.35 -13.48
C VAL A 10 9.90 -1.07 -12.05
N THR A 11 9.52 0.07 -11.51
CA THR A 11 9.84 0.47 -10.13
C THR A 11 8.67 0.13 -9.21
N ILE A 12 8.93 -0.65 -8.16
CA ILE A 12 7.93 -0.98 -7.14
C ILE A 12 8.18 -0.18 -5.87
N HIS A 13 7.17 0.54 -5.41
CA HIS A 13 7.14 1.18 -4.10
C HIS A 13 6.22 0.40 -3.18
N VAL A 14 6.71 0.11 -1.98
CA VAL A 14 6.05 -0.75 -1.02
C VAL A 14 5.77 0.03 0.26
N THR A 15 4.56 -0.11 0.77
CA THR A 15 4.16 0.46 2.05
C THR A 15 3.59 -0.61 2.97
N GLY A 16 3.80 -0.45 4.27
CA GLY A 16 3.19 -1.26 5.32
C GLY A 16 2.78 -0.36 6.49
N PHE A 17 2.23 -0.94 7.55
CA PHE A 17 1.77 -0.19 8.71
C PHE A 17 2.54 -0.57 9.96
N LYS A 18 2.72 0.41 10.86
CA LYS A 18 3.19 0.17 12.23
C LYS A 18 2.22 -0.74 13.00
N LYS A 19 2.63 -1.16 14.19
CA LYS A 19 1.75 -1.76 15.20
C LYS A 19 0.55 -0.86 15.57
N PHE A 20 -0.52 -1.49 16.03
CA PHE A 20 -1.74 -0.82 16.50
C PHE A 20 -2.40 -1.61 17.64
N HIS A 21 -3.16 -0.91 18.50
CA HIS A 21 -4.10 -1.44 19.50
C HIS A 21 -3.72 -2.80 20.11
N GLY A 22 -2.70 -2.81 20.97
CA GLY A 22 -2.34 -3.99 21.75
C GLY A 22 -1.77 -5.16 20.96
N VAL A 23 -1.61 -5.03 19.64
CA VAL A 23 -0.87 -5.99 18.82
C VAL A 23 0.61 -5.66 18.94
N ALA A 24 1.38 -6.58 19.54
CA ALA A 24 2.82 -6.38 19.77
C ALA A 24 3.60 -6.18 18.47
N GLU A 25 3.20 -6.88 17.40
CA GLU A 25 3.88 -6.90 16.12
C GLU A 25 2.90 -6.86 14.94
N ASN A 26 3.13 -5.96 13.98
CA ASN A 26 2.41 -5.97 12.72
C ASN A 26 3.21 -6.77 11.67
N PRO A 27 2.65 -7.85 11.08
CA PRO A 27 3.37 -8.63 10.08
C PRO A 27 3.74 -7.80 8.85
N THR A 28 2.96 -6.77 8.51
CA THR A 28 3.26 -5.89 7.37
C THR A 28 4.52 -5.05 7.61
N GLU A 29 4.72 -4.57 8.85
CA GLU A 29 5.94 -3.86 9.25
C GLU A 29 7.17 -4.74 9.07
N THR A 30 7.08 -5.98 9.54
CA THR A 30 8.15 -6.98 9.42
C THR A 30 8.47 -7.28 7.96
N ILE A 31 7.46 -7.48 7.12
CA ILE A 31 7.68 -7.78 5.70
C ILE A 31 8.39 -6.60 5.00
N VAL A 32 7.88 -5.38 5.19
CA VAL A 32 8.38 -4.20 4.47
C VAL A 32 9.78 -3.80 4.94
N ASN A 33 10.08 -3.91 6.24
CA ASN A 33 11.42 -3.65 6.77
C ASN A 33 12.47 -4.64 6.24
N ASN A 34 12.09 -5.91 6.08
CA ASN A 34 13.00 -6.96 5.61
C ASN A 34 13.11 -7.05 4.09
N LEU A 35 12.19 -6.43 3.34
CA LEU A 35 12.07 -6.60 1.90
C LEU A 35 13.34 -6.20 1.15
N GLN A 36 13.94 -5.05 1.51
CA GLN A 36 15.15 -4.57 0.85
C GLN A 36 16.33 -5.55 1.05
N ALA A 37 16.56 -5.99 2.29
CA ALA A 37 17.61 -6.96 2.60
C ALA A 37 17.36 -8.30 1.89
N TYR A 38 16.11 -8.76 1.84
CA TYR A 38 15.72 -9.98 1.14
C TYR A 38 16.01 -9.90 -0.36
N MET A 39 15.63 -8.79 -1.01
CA MET A 39 15.84 -8.58 -2.45
C MET A 39 17.32 -8.41 -2.79
N ASN A 40 18.10 -7.76 -1.93
CA ASN A 40 19.56 -7.67 -2.10
C ASN A 40 20.23 -9.05 -2.02
N LYS A 41 19.74 -9.93 -1.13
CA LYS A 41 20.27 -11.29 -0.97
C LYS A 41 19.86 -12.23 -2.09
N ARG A 42 18.61 -12.13 -2.58
CA ARG A 42 18.05 -13.04 -3.60
C ARG A 42 18.23 -12.54 -5.03
N GLY A 43 18.54 -11.27 -5.20
CA GLY A 43 18.51 -10.58 -6.48
C GLY A 43 17.09 -10.16 -6.88
N LEU A 44 17.01 -9.15 -7.74
CA LEU A 44 15.77 -8.70 -8.38
C LEU A 44 15.68 -9.28 -9.80
N PRO A 45 14.47 -9.61 -10.29
CA PRO A 45 14.25 -9.91 -11.69
C PRO A 45 14.79 -8.81 -12.61
N LYS A 46 15.28 -9.16 -13.79
CA LYS A 46 15.75 -8.18 -14.78
C LYS A 46 14.64 -7.19 -15.12
N GLY A 47 14.96 -5.90 -15.10
CA GLY A 47 13.99 -4.84 -15.35
C GLY A 47 13.10 -4.51 -14.15
N LEU A 48 13.32 -5.09 -12.96
CA LEU A 48 12.61 -4.72 -11.74
C LEU A 48 13.51 -3.90 -10.81
N VAL A 49 13.02 -2.77 -10.34
CA VAL A 49 13.68 -1.89 -9.38
C VAL A 49 12.81 -1.81 -8.12
N LEU A 50 13.40 -2.08 -6.96
CA LEU A 50 12.76 -1.77 -5.69
C LEU A 50 13.01 -0.29 -5.38
N GLY A 51 11.95 0.53 -5.42
CA GLY A 51 12.02 1.97 -5.21
C GLY A 51 12.13 2.32 -3.73
N SER A 52 10.99 2.42 -3.03
CA SER A 52 10.95 2.69 -1.59
C SER A 52 10.20 1.61 -0.83
N CYS A 53 10.61 1.40 0.41
CA CYS A 53 9.90 0.60 1.41
C CYS A 53 9.59 1.53 2.59
N LYS A 54 8.30 1.81 2.85
CA LYS A 54 7.90 2.80 3.85
C LYS A 54 6.88 2.24 4.83
N ILE A 55 7.16 2.39 6.11
CA ILE A 55 6.19 2.10 7.17
C ILE A 55 5.38 3.37 7.46
N LEU A 56 4.06 3.24 7.47
CA LEU A 56 3.10 4.29 7.77
C LEU A 56 2.52 4.11 9.17
N GLU A 57 2.11 5.21 9.80
CA GLU A 57 1.34 5.15 11.04
C GLU A 57 0.01 4.43 10.82
N THR A 58 -0.47 3.66 11.80
CA THR A 58 -1.84 3.11 11.77
C THR A 58 -2.84 4.16 12.23
N ALA A 59 -2.80 5.31 11.56
CA ALA A 59 -3.68 6.44 11.80
C ALA A 59 -4.05 7.06 10.46
N GLY A 60 -5.35 7.30 10.23
CA GLY A 60 -5.83 7.79 8.94
C GLY A 60 -5.16 9.12 8.57
N HIS A 61 -5.22 10.09 9.48
CA HIS A 61 -4.58 11.39 9.29
C HIS A 61 -3.04 11.32 9.40
N GLY A 62 -2.52 10.54 10.36
CA GLY A 62 -1.07 10.41 10.57
C GLY A 62 -0.32 9.78 9.40
N ALA A 63 -1.00 8.94 8.60
CA ALA A 63 -0.42 8.28 7.43
C ALA A 63 -0.41 9.15 6.15
N LEU A 64 -1.22 10.22 6.08
CA LEU A 64 -1.41 10.99 4.84
C LEU A 64 -0.12 11.62 4.33
N VAL A 65 0.59 12.37 5.18
CA VAL A 65 1.78 13.10 4.76
C VAL A 65 2.88 12.13 4.27
N PRO A 66 3.25 11.07 5.01
CA PRO A 66 4.23 10.10 4.53
C PRO A 66 3.77 9.34 3.26
N LEU A 67 2.48 9.08 3.11
CA LEU A 67 1.92 8.47 1.91
C LEU A 67 2.07 9.40 0.69
N TYR A 68 1.65 10.66 0.79
CA TYR A 68 1.78 11.62 -0.31
C TYR A 68 3.23 11.86 -0.71
N GLN A 69 4.14 11.98 0.26
CA GLN A 69 5.58 12.08 -0.01
C GLN A 69 6.07 10.86 -0.80
N THR A 70 5.66 9.66 -0.40
CA THR A 70 6.04 8.41 -1.10
C THR A 70 5.51 8.39 -2.54
N LEU A 71 4.26 8.83 -2.75
CA LEU A 71 3.66 8.93 -4.08
C LEU A 71 4.38 9.97 -4.95
N GLN A 72 4.67 11.15 -4.40
CA GLN A 72 5.35 12.23 -5.12
C GLN A 72 6.77 11.83 -5.52
N CYS A 73 7.57 11.29 -4.60
CA CYS A 73 8.93 10.84 -4.90
C CYS A 73 8.99 9.79 -6.01
N ALA A 74 7.95 8.97 -6.15
CA ALA A 74 7.86 7.95 -7.20
C ALA A 74 7.55 8.54 -8.59
N VAL A 75 6.86 9.68 -8.65
CA VAL A 75 6.44 10.33 -9.91
C VAL A 75 7.42 11.41 -10.35
N SER A 76 8.16 12.05 -9.43
CA SER A 76 9.09 13.15 -9.71
C SER A 76 10.42 12.74 -10.35
N GLN A 77 10.51 11.59 -11.04
CA GLN A 77 11.74 11.22 -11.77
C GLN A 77 11.93 12.11 -13.00
N ASP A 78 13.18 12.56 -13.21
CA ASP A 78 13.59 13.62 -14.14
C ASP A 78 12.91 13.57 -15.53
N ALA A 79 12.31 14.69 -15.92
CA ALA A 79 11.74 14.93 -17.26
C ALA A 79 12.75 14.77 -18.42
N ASN A 80 14.05 14.61 -18.11
CA ASN A 80 15.13 14.41 -19.08
C ASN A 80 15.47 12.92 -19.32
N VAL A 81 14.77 11.96 -18.70
CA VAL A 81 14.96 10.54 -18.97
C VAL A 81 13.81 10.02 -19.85
N PRO A 82 14.02 9.81 -21.16
CA PRO A 82 12.96 9.49 -22.13
C PRO A 82 12.38 8.07 -22.03
N ASN A 83 12.59 7.39 -20.90
CA ASN A 83 12.11 6.04 -20.65
C ASN A 83 11.69 5.91 -19.17
N SER A 84 10.81 6.81 -18.72
CA SER A 84 10.23 6.78 -17.37
C SER A 84 9.59 5.42 -17.15
N GLY A 85 10.25 4.59 -16.35
CA GLY A 85 9.83 3.23 -16.07
C GLY A 85 8.40 3.15 -15.54
N ARG A 86 7.76 1.97 -15.63
CA ARG A 86 6.42 1.80 -15.04
C ARG A 86 6.54 1.83 -13.52
N VAL A 87 5.70 2.62 -12.86
CA VAL A 87 5.65 2.67 -11.39
C VAL A 87 4.50 1.80 -10.90
N ILE A 88 4.78 0.91 -9.96
CA ILE A 88 3.80 0.07 -9.26
C ILE A 88 3.85 0.42 -7.78
N TRP A 89 2.69 0.66 -7.18
CA TRP A 89 2.56 0.81 -5.73
C TRP A 89 1.91 -0.43 -5.13
N VAL A 90 2.54 -0.99 -4.11
CA VAL A 90 2.02 -2.11 -3.32
C VAL A 90 1.83 -1.64 -1.89
N HIS A 91 0.62 -1.80 -1.38
CA HIS A 91 0.25 -1.41 -0.02
C HIS A 91 -0.14 -2.66 0.77
N PHE A 92 0.61 -2.94 1.83
CA PHE A 92 0.39 -4.08 2.71
C PHE A 92 -0.50 -3.67 3.88
N GLY A 93 -1.65 -4.32 4.03
CA GLY A 93 -2.49 -4.28 5.22
C GLY A 93 -2.57 -5.64 5.92
N VAL A 94 -2.96 -5.64 7.19
CA VAL A 94 -3.19 -6.86 7.97
C VAL A 94 -4.69 -7.13 8.11
N ASN A 95 -5.08 -8.40 7.98
CA ASN A 95 -6.42 -8.90 8.25
C ASN A 95 -6.30 -10.08 9.22
N SER A 96 -6.58 -9.85 10.50
CA SER A 96 -6.41 -10.85 11.57
C SER A 96 -7.28 -12.10 11.41
N GLY A 97 -8.33 -12.03 10.58
CA GLY A 97 -9.20 -13.17 10.29
C GLY A 97 -8.79 -13.98 9.06
N ALA A 98 -7.77 -13.55 8.31
CA ALA A 98 -7.37 -14.21 7.07
C ALA A 98 -6.31 -15.29 7.29
N THR A 99 -6.46 -16.43 6.60
CA THR A 99 -5.48 -17.54 6.60
C THR A 99 -4.53 -17.49 5.41
N ARG A 100 -4.70 -16.52 4.51
CA ARG A 100 -3.95 -16.36 3.26
C ARG A 100 -3.89 -14.90 2.84
N PHE A 101 -2.94 -14.58 1.97
CA PHE A 101 -2.92 -13.31 1.26
C PHE A 101 -4.12 -13.20 0.31
N ALA A 102 -4.63 -11.98 0.15
CA ALA A 102 -5.69 -11.63 -0.78
C ALA A 102 -5.29 -10.38 -1.56
N ILE A 103 -5.93 -10.09 -2.68
CA ILE A 103 -5.75 -8.83 -3.41
C ILE A 103 -7.07 -8.09 -3.31
N GLU A 104 -7.03 -6.82 -2.92
CA GLU A 104 -8.22 -5.99 -3.02
C GLU A 104 -8.36 -5.47 -4.44
N ASN A 105 -9.50 -5.73 -5.05
CA ASN A 105 -9.77 -5.28 -6.41
C ASN A 105 -10.39 -3.88 -6.43
N GLN A 106 -10.84 -3.37 -5.29
CA GLN A 106 -11.65 -2.17 -5.18
C GLN A 106 -11.45 -1.45 -3.84
N ALA A 107 -11.50 -0.13 -3.86
CA ALA A 107 -11.56 0.74 -2.68
C ALA A 107 -12.86 1.55 -2.68
N VAL A 108 -13.58 1.57 -1.57
CA VAL A 108 -14.82 2.36 -1.38
C VAL A 108 -14.47 3.68 -0.71
N ASN A 109 -15.08 4.78 -1.16
CA ASN A 109 -14.89 6.13 -0.60
C ASN A 109 -15.59 6.32 0.76
N GLU A 110 -15.47 5.36 1.67
CA GLU A 110 -16.11 5.40 2.99
C GLU A 110 -15.07 5.11 4.08
N ALA A 111 -14.97 6.01 5.06
CA ALA A 111 -14.28 5.77 6.31
C ALA A 111 -15.31 5.47 7.42
N THR A 112 -15.32 4.21 7.85
CA THR A 112 -16.09 3.74 9.01
C THR A 112 -15.20 2.80 9.82
N PHE A 113 -14.82 3.21 11.03
CA PHE A 113 -13.94 2.42 11.90
C PHE A 113 -14.70 1.83 13.10
N ARG A 114 -14.40 0.59 13.45
CA ARG A 114 -15.04 -0.12 14.57
C ARG A 114 -14.50 0.36 15.92
N CYS A 115 -13.22 0.63 15.98
CA CYS A 115 -12.52 1.27 17.10
C CYS A 115 -11.74 2.48 16.58
N PRO A 116 -11.30 3.38 17.47
CA PRO A 116 -10.43 4.48 17.07
C PRO A 116 -9.14 3.97 16.41
N ASP A 117 -8.49 4.82 15.63
CA ASP A 117 -7.11 4.59 15.20
C ASP A 117 -6.11 5.00 16.30
N GLU A 118 -4.81 4.90 16.03
CA GLU A 118 -3.76 5.24 17.03
C GLU A 118 -3.76 6.72 17.46
N MET A 119 -4.47 7.60 16.74
CA MET A 119 -4.66 9.02 17.08
C MET A 119 -6.06 9.32 17.61
N GLY A 120 -6.87 8.29 17.90
CA GLY A 120 -8.21 8.45 18.45
C GLY A 120 -9.29 8.77 17.40
N TRP A 121 -8.96 8.78 16.10
CA TRP A 121 -9.94 9.08 15.06
C TRP A 121 -10.83 7.85 14.80
N LYS A 122 -12.15 8.03 14.95
CA LYS A 122 -13.16 6.97 14.75
C LYS A 122 -14.31 7.46 13.87
N PRO A 123 -14.09 7.64 12.56
CA PRO A 123 -15.12 8.12 11.64
C PRO A 123 -16.28 7.11 11.51
N GLN A 124 -17.48 7.62 11.21
CA GLN A 124 -18.68 6.84 10.93
C GLN A 124 -19.34 7.35 9.65
N LYS A 125 -19.33 6.54 8.59
CA LYS A 125 -19.97 6.83 7.28
C LYS A 125 -19.55 8.18 6.67
N VAL A 126 -18.27 8.54 6.80
CA VAL A 126 -17.75 9.78 6.21
C VAL A 126 -17.00 9.48 4.90
N PRO A 127 -17.05 10.39 3.91
CA PRO A 127 -16.25 10.22 2.69
C PRO A 127 -14.75 10.33 3.00
N ILE A 128 -13.93 9.47 2.36
CA ILE A 128 -12.46 9.54 2.48
C ILE A 128 -11.94 10.76 1.73
N VAL A 129 -12.41 10.95 0.49
CA VAL A 129 -12.12 12.10 -0.37
C VAL A 129 -13.45 12.74 -0.74
N PRO A 130 -13.85 13.85 -0.09
CA PRO A 130 -15.13 14.51 -0.39
C PRO A 130 -15.28 14.93 -1.86
N ALA A 131 -14.17 15.31 -2.51
CA ALA A 131 -14.15 15.68 -3.92
C ALA A 131 -14.44 14.52 -4.89
N ASP A 132 -14.28 13.27 -4.44
CA ASP A 132 -14.56 12.07 -5.26
C ASP A 132 -16.06 11.69 -5.26
N GLY A 133 -16.90 12.45 -4.55
CA GLY A 133 -18.34 12.21 -4.43
C GLY A 133 -18.72 11.46 -3.16
N GLY A 134 -19.90 10.82 -3.20
CA GLY A 134 -20.50 10.15 -2.04
C GLY A 134 -19.75 8.89 -1.57
N ILE A 135 -20.17 8.38 -0.41
CA ILE A 135 -19.51 7.25 0.27
C ILE A 135 -19.57 5.92 -0.49
N SER A 136 -20.52 5.76 -1.41
CA SER A 136 -20.66 4.56 -2.24
C SER A 136 -19.74 4.57 -3.48
N ARG A 137 -18.95 5.63 -3.69
CA ARG A 137 -18.03 5.71 -4.84
C ARG A 137 -16.96 4.62 -4.71
N ILE A 138 -16.70 3.92 -5.81
CA ILE A 138 -15.69 2.86 -5.91
C ILE A 138 -14.58 3.28 -6.85
N ARG A 139 -13.34 2.98 -6.47
CA ARG A 139 -12.17 2.98 -7.36
C ARG A 139 -11.70 1.54 -7.53
N GLU A 140 -11.50 1.11 -8.77
CA GLU A 140 -10.95 -0.21 -9.07
C GLU A 140 -9.43 -0.16 -9.15
N VAL A 141 -8.78 -1.25 -8.75
CA VAL A 141 -7.32 -1.36 -8.84
C VAL A 141 -6.94 -1.64 -10.30
N SER A 142 -6.11 -0.77 -10.87
CA SER A 142 -5.69 -0.82 -12.28
C SER A 142 -4.52 -1.76 -12.56
N LEU A 143 -4.04 -2.51 -11.57
CA LEU A 143 -2.99 -3.51 -11.79
C LEU A 143 -3.52 -4.60 -12.73
N LEU A 144 -2.83 -4.76 -13.87
CA LEU A 144 -2.96 -5.91 -14.74
C LEU A 144 -2.91 -7.17 -13.86
N ILE A 145 -3.97 -7.97 -13.88
CA ILE A 145 -4.33 -9.02 -12.89
C ILE A 145 -3.34 -10.21 -12.83
N PHE A 146 -2.11 -10.10 -13.33
CA PHE A 146 -1.14 -11.19 -13.34
C PHE A 146 0.07 -10.92 -12.46
N LEU A 147 0.22 -11.78 -11.45
CA LEU A 147 1.30 -11.86 -10.46
C LEU A 147 1.43 -10.65 -9.52
N MET A 148 0.77 -10.75 -8.37
CA MET A 148 1.42 -10.84 -7.04
C MET A 148 0.33 -10.62 -5.98
N SER A 149 0.08 -11.67 -5.20
CA SER A 149 -0.93 -11.66 -4.14
C SER A 149 -0.46 -10.76 -3.00
N LEU A 150 -1.17 -9.65 -2.74
CA LEU A 150 -0.96 -8.79 -1.57
C LEU A 150 -2.09 -7.77 -1.31
N THR A 151 -2.52 -7.70 -0.05
CA THR A 151 -3.81 -7.15 0.38
C THR A 151 -3.74 -5.69 0.84
N PHE A 152 -4.72 -4.88 0.38
CA PHE A 152 -5.60 -4.03 1.20
C PHE A 152 -5.58 -2.49 1.14
N VAL A 153 -6.59 -1.91 0.48
CA VAL A 153 -7.35 -0.72 0.95
C VAL A 153 -8.84 -0.99 0.74
N LYS A 154 -9.52 -1.63 1.70
CA LYS A 154 -10.99 -1.66 1.72
C LYS A 154 -11.55 -1.85 3.12
N SER A 155 -11.66 -0.77 3.89
CA SER A 155 -12.15 -0.73 5.28
C SER A 155 -11.10 -1.12 6.31
N LEU A 156 -10.59 -0.15 7.07
CA LEU A 156 -9.99 -0.40 8.38
C LEU A 156 -11.09 -0.93 9.33
N SER A 157 -11.62 -2.11 9.01
CA SER A 157 -12.44 -2.93 9.87
C SER A 157 -11.46 -3.65 10.77
N LEU A 158 -10.97 -2.91 11.77
CA LEU A 158 -10.33 -3.49 12.93
C LEU A 158 -11.32 -4.51 13.52
N ARG A 159 -11.21 -5.78 13.13
CA ARG A 159 -11.62 -6.90 13.99
C ARG A 159 -10.56 -6.99 15.08
N CYS A 160 -10.61 -6.04 16.01
CA CYS A 160 -10.27 -6.36 17.40
C CYS A 160 -11.35 -7.35 17.85
N ARG A 161 -11.08 -8.65 17.73
CA ARG A 161 -11.59 -9.53 18.78
C ARG A 161 -10.82 -9.10 20.02
N SER A 162 -11.51 -8.49 20.97
CA SER A 162 -10.99 -8.41 22.34
C SER A 162 -10.60 -9.84 22.71
N ALA A 163 -9.31 -10.07 22.92
CA ALA A 163 -8.89 -11.19 23.75
C ALA A 163 -9.25 -10.78 25.19
N THR A 164 -10.47 -11.10 25.59
CA THR A 164 -10.94 -11.36 26.96
C THR A 164 -12.41 -11.71 26.87
#